data_AF-A0A1I3XSC0-F1
#
_entry.id   AF-A0A1I3XSC0-F1
#
_cell.length_a   1.000
_cell.length_b   1.000
_cell.length_c   1.000
_cell.angle_alpha   90.00
_cell.angle_beta   90.00
_cell.angle_gamma   90.00
#
_symmetry.space_group_name_H-M   'P 1'
#
loop_
_entity.id
_entity.type
_entity.pdbx_description
1 polymer ?
#
loop_
_entity_poly.entity_id
_entity_poly.type
_entity_poly.pdbx_seq_one_letter_code
_entity_poly.pdbx_strand_id
1 'polypeptide(L)' 'MNKHTLKGNQSVNQYKLERYEGAYAILVEESEFKNELSVLKERLISFVKPGDYVEIEFDAIGNLKHVAIIPKCNKMEKA' A
#
# COMPACT_ATOMS: atom_id res chain seq x y z
N MET A 1 6.43 17.00 -31.83
CA MET A 1 5.53 17.63 -30.83
C MET A 1 5.35 16.65 -29.68
N ASN A 2 6.08 16.88 -28.59
CA ASN A 2 6.19 15.94 -27.48
C ASN A 2 5.00 16.12 -26.53
N LYS A 3 4.03 15.20 -26.57
CA LYS A 3 3.05 15.07 -25.49
C LYS A 3 3.74 14.35 -24.33
N HIS A 4 4.33 15.12 -23.43
CA HIS A 4 4.66 14.65 -22.08
C HIS A 4 3.35 14.16 -21.46
N THR A 5 3.16 12.84 -21.42
CA THR A 5 2.22 12.24 -20.48
C THR A 5 2.77 12.55 -19.10
N LEU A 6 2.26 13.61 -18.46
CA LEU A 6 2.33 13.78 -17.03
C LEU A 6 1.59 12.57 -16.45
N LYS A 7 2.31 11.47 -16.22
CA LYS A 7 1.90 10.47 -15.25
C LYS A 7 1.77 11.26 -13.96
N GLY A 8 0.53 11.60 -13.60
CA GLY A 8 0.24 11.96 -12.23
C GLY A 8 0.81 10.82 -11.41
N ASN A 9 1.86 11.09 -10.65
CA ASN A 9 2.30 10.18 -9.61
C ASN A 9 1.16 10.16 -8.59
N GLN A 10 0.11 9.39 -8.86
CA GLN A 10 -0.69 8.81 -7.79
C GLN A 10 0.31 7.96 -7.03
N SER A 11 0.69 8.43 -5.84
CA SER A 11 1.62 7.73 -4.95
C SER A 11 0.95 6.44 -4.50
N VAL A 12 1.03 5.41 -5.35
CA VAL A 12 0.70 4.04 -4.98
C VAL A 12 1.73 3.62 -3.95
N ASN A 13 1.34 3.76 -2.69
CA ASN A 13 2.20 3.44 -1.57
C ASN A 13 2.07 1.96 -1.27
N GLN A 14 3.22 1.32 -1.16
CA GLN A 14 3.31 -0.10 -0.86
C GLN A 14 3.53 -0.28 0.62
N TYR A 15 2.66 -1.05 1.24
CA TYR A 15 2.73 -1.36 2.65
C TYR A 15 2.76 -2.86 2.85
N LYS A 16 3.51 -3.29 3.85
CA LYS A 16 3.46 -4.65 4.35
C LYS A 16 2.50 -4.71 5.51
N LEU A 17 1.53 -5.62 5.47
CA LEU A 17 0.72 -5.89 6.66
C LEU A 17 1.62 -6.55 7.72
N GLU A 18 1.89 -5.87 8.82
CA GLU A 18 2.74 -6.41 9.88
C GLU A 18 1.93 -7.29 10.82
N ARG A 19 0.82 -6.76 11.34
CA ARG A 19 -0.05 -7.47 12.29
C ARG A 19 -1.46 -6.91 12.31
N TYR A 20 -2.39 -7.70 12.83
CA TYR A 20 -3.72 -7.22 13.20
C TYR A 20 -3.75 -6.94 14.70
N GLU A 21 -4.18 -5.74 15.08
CA GLU A 21 -4.22 -5.29 16.47
C GLU A 21 -5.63 -4.79 16.80
N GLY A 22 -6.38 -5.57 17.59
CA GLY A 22 -7.78 -5.29 17.88
C GLY A 22 -8.64 -5.21 16.59
N ALA A 23 -9.24 -4.05 16.36
CA ALA A 23 -10.06 -3.72 15.20
C ALA A 23 -9.26 -3.14 14.02
N TYR A 24 -7.94 -3.00 14.16
CA TYR A 24 -7.07 -2.38 13.17
C TYR A 24 -6.07 -3.36 12.56
N ALA A 25 -5.62 -3.03 11.36
CA ALA A 25 -4.53 -3.67 10.64
C ALA A 25 -3.37 -2.68 10.60
N ILE A 26 -2.22 -3.10 11.11
CA ILE A 26 -1.01 -2.29 11.19
C ILE A 26 -0.15 -2.58 9.97
N LEU A 27 -0.06 -1.61 9.09
CA LEU A 27 0.68 -1.68 7.84
C LEU A 27 1.95 -0.84 7.96
N VAL A 28 3.06 -1.36 7.46
CA VAL A 28 4.37 -0.68 7.51
C VAL A 28 4.80 -0.38 6.09
N GLU A 29 5.11 0.87 5.81
CA GLU A 29 5.61 1.31 4.51
C GLU A 29 7.02 0.75 4.27
N GLU A 30 7.29 0.26 3.06
CA GLU A 30 8.65 -0.17 2.65
C GLU A 30 9.51 1.01 2.17
N SER A 31 9.43 2.13 2.88
CA SER A 31 10.34 3.28 2.73
C SER A 31 11.38 3.27 3.85
N GLU A 32 12.45 4.06 3.69
CA GLU A 32 13.48 4.24 4.73
C GLU A 32 12.91 4.72 6.07
N PHE A 33 11.79 5.45 6.02
CA PHE A 33 11.10 5.97 7.20
C PHE A 33 10.20 4.96 7.91
N LYS A 34 9.90 3.81 7.29
CA LYS A 34 9.04 2.74 7.84
C LYS A 34 7.76 3.25 8.51
N ASN A 35 7.05 4.17 7.85
CA ASN A 35 5.84 4.75 8.40
C ASN A 35 4.79 3.66 8.68
N GLU A 36 4.17 3.74 9.86
CA GLU A 36 3.05 2.87 10.23
C GLU A 36 1.73 3.50 9.81
N LEU A 37 0.88 2.69 9.21
CA LEU A 37 -0.46 3.03 8.77
C LEU A 37 -1.45 2.07 9.44
N SER A 38 -2.38 2.62 10.20
CA SER A 38 -3.48 1.85 10.79
C SER A 38 -4.72 1.99 9.92
N VAL A 39 -5.25 0.87 9.44
CA VAL A 39 -6.54 0.83 8.75
C VAL A 39 -7.49 -0.16 9.43
N LEU A 40 -8.78 -0.10 9.12
CA LEU A 40 -9.74 -1.03 9.71
C LEU A 40 -9.48 -2.47 9.26
N LYS A 41 -9.34 -3.38 10.24
CA LYS A 41 -9.09 -4.80 10.02
C LYS A 41 -10.14 -5.44 9.13
N GLU A 42 -11.41 -5.12 9.34
CA GLU A 42 -12.54 -5.65 8.56
C GLU A 42 -12.40 -5.40 7.04
N ARG A 43 -11.69 -4.33 6.64
CA ARG A 43 -11.47 -3.98 5.23
C ARG A 43 -10.43 -4.87 4.56
N LEU A 44 -9.49 -5.43 5.32
CA LEU A 44 -8.35 -6.20 4.80
C LEU A 44 -8.42 -7.68 5.14
N ILE A 45 -8.96 -8.05 6.31
CA ILE A 45 -8.95 -9.42 6.83
C ILE A 45 -9.60 -10.44 5.89
N SER A 46 -10.51 -9.99 5.01
CA SER A 46 -11.16 -10.89 4.07
C SER A 46 -10.22 -11.43 2.98
N PHE A 47 -9.07 -10.81 2.74
CA PHE A 47 -8.16 -11.22 1.66
C PHE A 47 -6.67 -11.08 2.00
N VAL A 48 -6.28 -10.26 2.97
CA VAL A 48 -4.87 -9.98 3.33
C VAL A 48 -4.48 -10.70 4.62
N LYS A 49 -3.28 -11.27 4.68
CA LYS A 49 -2.71 -11.90 5.89
C LYS A 49 -1.44 -11.18 6.35
N PRO A 50 -1.09 -11.23 7.64
CA PRO A 50 0.16 -10.68 8.12
C PRO A 50 1.35 -11.25 7.34
N GLY A 51 2.21 -10.37 6.84
CA GLY A 51 3.31 -10.68 5.93
C GLY A 51 3.02 -10.37 4.46
N ASP A 52 1.76 -10.24 4.06
CA ASP A 52 1.39 -9.84 2.69
C ASP A 52 1.72 -8.37 2.43
N TYR A 53 1.99 -8.09 1.17
CA TYR A 53 2.22 -6.74 0.67
C TYR A 53 0.95 -6.26 -0.01
N VAL A 54 0.56 -5.04 0.30
CA VAL A 54 -0.60 -4.38 -0.28
C VAL A 54 -0.22 -3.03 -0.83
N GLU A 55 -0.81 -2.70 -1.96
CA GLU A 55 -0.84 -1.37 -2.50
C GLU A 55 -2.12 -0.69 -2.03
N ILE A 56 -1.99 0.50 -1.44
CA ILE A 56 -3.14 1.30 -1.00
C ILE A 56 -3.10 2.65 -1.72
N GLU A 57 -4.20 2.98 -2.38
CA GLU A 57 -4.43 4.29 -2.96
C GLU A 57 -5.38 5.09 -2.07
N PHE A 58 -4.99 6.31 -1.72
CA PHE A 58 -5.82 7.27 -1.02
C PHE A 58 -6.35 8.33 -1.97
N ASP A 59 -7.59 8.77 -1.76
CA ASP A 59 -8.13 9.97 -2.37
C ASP A 59 -7.49 11.24 -1.79
N ALA A 60 -7.67 12.38 -2.46
CA ALA A 60 -7.13 13.68 -2.07
C ALA A 60 -7.56 14.16 -0.67
N ILE A 61 -8.62 13.55 -0.10
CA ILE A 61 -9.15 13.83 1.23
C ILE A 61 -8.75 12.77 2.28
N GLY A 62 -7.88 11.81 1.92
CA GLY A 62 -7.35 10.78 2.82
C GLY A 62 -8.21 9.52 2.97
N ASN A 63 -9.28 9.39 2.18
CA ASN A 63 -10.09 8.17 2.17
C ASN A 63 -9.43 7.06 1.37
N LEU A 64 -9.63 5.82 1.80
CA LEU A 64 -9.13 4.64 1.10
C LEU A 64 -9.94 4.41 -0.19
N LYS A 65 -9.27 4.60 -1.32
CA LYS A 65 -9.84 4.52 -2.66
C LYS A 65 -9.68 3.14 -3.28
N HIS A 66 -8.49 2.55 -3.12
CA HIS A 66 -8.15 1.25 -3.69
C HIS A 66 -7.23 0.46 -2.76
N VAL A 67 -7.40 -0.86 -2.74
CA VAL A 67 -6.48 -1.80 -2.10
C VAL A 67 -6.30 -2.99 -3.01
N ALA A 68 -5.05 -3.34 -3.29
CA ALA A 68 -4.68 -4.55 -4.01
C ALA A 68 -3.59 -5.30 -3.25
N ILE A 69 -3.69 -6.63 -3.17
CA ILE A 69 -2.57 -7.45 -2.74
C ILE A 69 -1.59 -7.50 -3.90
N ILE A 70 -0.34 -7.16 -3.63
CA ILE A 70 0.74 -7.25 -4.59
C ILE A 70 1.70 -8.36 -4.16
N PRO A 71 2.29 -9.10 -5.11
CA PRO A 71 3.44 -9.92 -4.77
C PRO A 71 4.51 -9.01 -4.18
N LYS A 72 5.30 -9.50 -3.22
CA LYS A 72 6.48 -8.79 -2.74
C LYS A 72 7.30 -8.39 -3.96
N CYS A 73 7.24 -7.12 -4.35
CA CYS A 73 7.88 -6.65 -5.55
C CYS A 73 9.38 -6.73 -5.27
N ASN A 74 10.04 -7.74 -5.84
CA ASN A 74 11.49 -7.78 -5.92
C ASN A 74 11.89 -6.54 -6.72
N LYS A 75 12.26 -5.48 -6.03
CA LYS A 75 12.68 -4.22 -6.62
C LYS A 75 14.11 -4.39 -7.15
N MET A 76 14.25 -5.26 -8.15
CA MET A 76 15.43 -5.65 -8.94
C MET A 76 14.84 -6.70 -9.90
N GLU A 77 14.58 -6.40 -11.17
CA GLU A 77 15.61 -6.32 -12.20
C GLU A 77 15.22 -5.26 -13.26
N LYS A 78 15.94 -4.13 -13.28
CA LYS A 78 16.33 -3.55 -14.57
C LYS A 78 17.71 -4.10 -14.86
N ALA A 79 17.77 -5.15 -15.69
CA ALA A 79 18.97 -5.54 -16.40
C ALA A 79 19.19 -4.59 -17.59
#